data_AF-A0A3L6PSY6-F1
#
_entry.id   AF-A0A3L6PSY6-F1
#
_cell.length_a   1.000
_cell.length_b   1.000
_cell.length_c   1.000
_cell.angle_alpha   90.00
_cell.angle_beta   90.00
_cell.angle_gamma   90.00
#
_symmetry.space_group_name_H-M   'P 1'
#
loop_
_entity.id
_entity.type
_entity.pdbx_description
1 polymer ?
#
loop_
_entity_poly.entity_id
_entity_poly.type
_entity_poly.pdbx_seq_one_letter_code
_entity_poly.pdbx_strand_id
1 'polypeptide(L)'
;MIMVSPGKRTCRPDWPERDWRLLPNDVIALIGGRLLADNDLDYYMDFRAACGSWRRATDDPKKKHGADDPRFQPRMWAVQKHSGRPRRNRVVSMVNLKTCRLLSKEIPMLRNYRYINATDGGLLVLWDGGMPPWQPCRALVLNPFTGPMACFTVPIFAEGIRAVP
;
A
#
# COMPACT_ATOMS: atom_id res chain seq x y z
N MET A 1 52.22 38.35 -8.20
CA MET A 1 51.90 37.31 -7.20
C MET A 1 51.11 37.97 -6.09
N ILE A 2 49.77 37.81 -6.08
CA ILE A 2 48.88 38.45 -5.11
C ILE A 2 48.63 37.44 -3.99
N MET A 3 49.06 37.75 -2.77
CA MET A 3 48.70 36.97 -1.59
C MET A 3 47.25 37.28 -1.22
N VAL A 4 46.36 36.30 -1.43
CA VAL A 4 44.98 36.35 -0.95
C VAL A 4 44.98 35.92 0.52
N SER A 5 44.61 36.83 1.42
CA SER A 5 44.35 36.49 2.83
C SER A 5 43.16 35.52 2.93
N PRO A 6 43.20 34.50 3.80
CA PRO A 6 42.07 33.61 3.96
C PRO A 6 40.95 34.35 4.69
N GLY A 7 39.83 34.56 3.99
CA GLY A 7 38.61 35.13 4.53
C GLY A 7 38.13 34.34 5.75
N LYS A 8 37.75 35.06 6.81
CA LYS A 8 37.14 34.51 8.01
C LYS A 8 35.95 33.62 7.61
N ARG A 9 36.07 32.32 7.90
CA ARG A 9 34.94 31.38 7.88
C ARG A 9 33.85 31.95 8.80
N THR A 10 32.68 32.23 8.25
CA THR A 10 31.53 32.67 9.01
C THR A 10 31.11 31.55 9.96
N CYS A 11 31.01 31.86 11.25
CA CYS A 11 30.37 30.98 12.22
C CYS A 11 28.90 30.82 11.81
N ARG A 12 28.55 29.69 11.17
CA ARG A 12 27.15 29.26 11.15
C ARG A 12 26.75 29.00 12.60
N PRO A 13 25.63 29.53 13.10
CA PRO A 13 25.12 29.15 14.40
C PRO A 13 25.00 27.63 14.48
N ASP A 14 25.49 27.05 15.56
CA ASP A 14 25.36 25.64 15.88
C ASP A 14 23.92 25.41 16.37
N TRP A 15 22.96 25.42 15.44
CA TRP A 15 21.63 24.93 15.77
C TRP A 15 21.77 23.42 15.94
N PRO A 16 21.34 22.84 17.08
CA PRO A 16 21.38 21.40 17.24
C PRO A 16 20.63 20.79 16.05
N GLU A 17 21.33 19.91 15.34
CA GLU A 17 20.80 19.25 14.15
C GLU A 17 19.45 18.63 14.52
N ARG A 18 18.37 19.14 13.90
CA ARG A 18 17.02 18.72 14.25
C ARG A 18 16.80 17.31 13.71
N ASP A 19 17.11 16.31 14.52
CA ASP A 19 16.85 14.92 14.15
C ASP A 19 15.36 14.60 14.34
N TRP A 20 14.63 14.60 13.23
CA TRP A 20 13.22 14.22 13.18
C TRP A 20 12.96 12.78 13.68
N ARG A 21 13.98 11.91 13.74
CA ARG A 21 13.84 10.57 14.32
C ARG A 21 13.55 10.59 15.82
N LEU A 22 13.89 11.69 16.49
CA LEU A 22 13.73 11.92 17.93
C LEU A 22 12.40 12.60 18.30
N LEU A 23 11.47 12.76 17.34
CA LEU A 23 10.12 13.25 17.65
C LEU A 23 9.48 12.41 18.77
N PRO A 24 8.78 13.04 19.73
CA PRO A 24 8.00 12.34 20.73
C PRO A 24 6.98 11.38 20.10
N ASN A 25 6.78 10.22 20.73
CA ASN A 25 5.91 9.17 20.19
C ASN A 25 4.45 9.64 20.03
N ASP A 26 3.95 10.49 20.91
CA ASP A 26 2.62 11.08 20.86
C ASP A 26 2.44 11.98 19.62
N VAL A 27 3.46 12.76 19.27
CA VAL A 27 3.46 13.58 18.04
C VAL A 27 3.45 12.68 16.80
N ILE A 28 4.27 11.63 16.79
CA ILE A 28 4.31 10.66 15.68
C ILE A 28 2.96 9.96 15.54
N ALA A 29 2.37 9.52 16.66
CA ALA A 29 1.06 8.87 16.68
C ALA A 29 -0.04 9.83 16.20
N LEU A 30 0.02 11.11 16.57
CA LEU A 30 -0.92 12.13 16.11
C LEU A 30 -0.83 12.34 14.60
N ILE A 31 0.38 12.48 14.05
CA ILE A 31 0.59 12.62 12.60
C ILE A 31 0.04 11.38 11.87
N GLY A 32 0.40 10.18 12.34
CA GLY A 32 -0.09 8.93 11.78
C GLY A 32 -1.63 8.83 11.84
N GLY A 33 -2.24 9.23 12.95
CA GLY A 33 -3.69 9.27 13.12
C GLY A 33 -4.38 10.23 12.15
N ARG A 34 -3.77 11.38 11.83
CA ARG A 34 -4.29 12.33 10.84
C ARG A 34 -4.25 11.76 9.42
N LEU A 35 -3.14 11.15 9.02
CA LEU A 35 -3.03 10.48 7.72
C LEU A 35 -4.10 9.39 7.54
N LEU A 36 -4.35 8.60 8.58
CA LEU A 36 -5.41 7.59 8.57
C LEU A 36 -6.81 8.23 8.49
N ALA A 37 -7.07 9.30 9.24
CA ALA A 37 -8.34 10.00 9.22
C ALA A 37 -8.66 10.60 7.84
N ASP A 38 -7.63 11.04 7.11
CA ASP A 38 -7.77 11.56 5.75
C ASP A 38 -7.80 10.47 4.65
N ASN A 39 -7.70 9.20 5.03
CA ASN A 39 -7.64 8.05 4.12
C ASN A 39 -6.39 8.07 3.18
N ASP A 40 -5.33 8.75 3.60
CA ASP A 40 -4.03 8.81 2.93
C ASP A 40 -3.13 7.64 3.38
N LEU A 41 -3.61 6.42 3.09
CA LEU A 41 -2.98 5.18 3.56
C LEU A 41 -1.57 4.96 3.03
N ASP A 42 -1.30 5.38 1.81
CA ASP A 42 0.04 5.27 1.25
C ASP A 42 1.03 6.19 1.95
N TYR A 43 0.64 7.43 2.23
CA TYR A 43 1.46 8.33 3.05
C TYR A 43 1.62 7.82 4.48
N TYR A 44 0.59 7.22 5.08
CA TYR A 44 0.73 6.56 6.38
C TYR A 44 1.78 5.45 6.35
N MET A 45 1.76 4.61 5.31
CA MET A 45 2.70 3.50 5.16
C MET A 45 4.14 4.00 4.91
N ASP A 46 4.32 5.04 4.10
CA ASP A 46 5.62 5.68 3.85
C ASP A 46 6.15 6.39 5.11
N PHE A 47 5.28 7.12 5.81
CA PHE A 47 5.57 7.77 7.09
C PHE A 47 6.07 6.74 8.12
N ARG A 48 5.33 5.64 8.30
CA ARG A 48 5.75 4.55 9.18
C ARG A 48 7.07 3.91 8.74
N ALA A 49 7.33 3.84 7.44
CA ALA A 49 8.52 3.19 6.90
C ALA A 49 9.81 4.01 7.11
N ALA A 50 9.70 5.33 7.36
CA ALA A 50 10.83 6.26 7.45
C ALA A 50 11.94 5.80 8.42
N CYS A 51 11.58 5.33 9.63
CA CYS A 51 12.54 4.79 10.58
C CYS A 51 11.89 3.85 11.63
N GLY A 52 12.72 3.13 12.38
CA GLY A 52 12.27 2.17 13.39
C GLY A 52 11.54 2.80 14.58
N SER A 53 11.93 4.01 15.02
CA SER A 53 11.21 4.72 16.10
C SER A 53 9.79 5.06 15.67
N TRP A 54 9.62 5.64 14.48
CA TRP A 54 8.31 6.00 13.96
C TRP A 54 7.44 4.77 13.70
N ARG A 55 8.03 3.68 13.19
CA ARG A 55 7.35 2.40 13.04
C ARG A 55 6.83 1.82 14.35
N ARG A 56 7.49 2.05 15.48
CA ARG A 56 7.03 1.55 16.78
C ARG A 56 5.95 2.44 17.40
N ALA A 57 5.98 3.74 17.13
CA ALA A 57 5.04 4.72 17.69
C ALA A 57 3.68 4.79 16.98
N THR A 58 3.49 4.03 15.90
CA THR A 58 2.26 4.05 15.09
C THR A 58 1.54 2.70 15.13
N ASP A 59 0.27 2.64 14.69
CA ASP A 59 -0.57 1.41 14.70
C ASP A 59 -0.27 0.46 13.54
N ASP A 60 0.09 -0.80 13.80
CA ASP A 60 0.49 -1.74 12.75
C ASP A 60 -0.73 -2.45 12.14
N PRO A 61 -1.00 -2.28 10.84
CA PRO A 61 -2.14 -2.92 10.18
C PRO A 61 -2.02 -4.45 10.14
N LYS A 62 -0.83 -5.03 10.37
CA LYS A 62 -0.60 -6.49 10.34
C LYS A 62 -0.78 -7.16 11.71
N LYS A 63 -0.95 -6.40 12.79
CA LYS A 63 -1.21 -6.99 14.12
C LYS A 63 -2.62 -7.58 14.17
N LYS A 64 -2.89 -8.43 15.18
CA LYS A 64 -4.06 -9.32 15.33
C LYS A 64 -5.46 -8.68 15.17
N HIS A 65 -5.56 -7.34 15.09
CA HIS A 65 -6.80 -6.59 14.86
C HIS A 65 -6.66 -5.48 13.78
N GLY A 66 -5.48 -5.31 13.19
CA GLY A 66 -5.22 -4.24 12.23
C GLY A 66 -5.86 -4.49 10.85
N ALA A 67 -6.08 -5.74 10.47
CA ALA A 67 -6.83 -6.07 9.26
C ALA A 67 -8.32 -5.72 9.40
N ASP A 68 -8.87 -5.82 10.61
CA ASP A 68 -10.27 -5.52 10.89
C ASP A 68 -10.49 -4.02 11.19
N ASP A 69 -9.43 -3.28 11.51
CA ASP A 69 -9.51 -1.85 11.79
C ASP A 69 -9.91 -1.08 10.51
N PRO A 70 -11.10 -0.46 10.49
CA PRO A 70 -11.62 0.19 9.31
C PRO A 70 -10.80 1.40 8.83
N ARG A 71 -9.87 1.91 9.66
CA ARG A 71 -8.94 2.99 9.30
C ARG A 71 -7.88 2.53 8.29
N PHE A 72 -7.58 1.23 8.25
CA PHE A 72 -6.61 0.65 7.31
C PHE A 72 -7.24 0.19 5.99
N GLN A 73 -8.56 0.29 5.86
CA GLN A 73 -9.24 -0.02 4.61
C GLN A 73 -9.18 1.17 3.66
N PRO A 74 -8.76 0.99 2.40
CA PRO A 74 -8.87 2.03 1.41
C PRO A 74 -10.36 2.30 1.14
N ARG A 75 -10.79 3.56 1.26
CA ARG A 75 -12.18 3.97 1.01
C ARG A 75 -12.35 4.92 -0.17
N MET A 76 -11.32 5.69 -0.49
CA MET A 76 -11.34 6.72 -1.54
C MET A 76 -10.36 6.40 -2.65
N TRP A 77 -10.27 5.13 -3.07
CA TRP A 77 -9.34 4.71 -4.10
C TRP A 77 -10.03 3.91 -5.20
N ALA A 78 -9.89 4.37 -6.44
CA ALA A 78 -10.30 3.61 -7.62
C ALA A 78 -9.09 2.96 -8.27
N VAL A 79 -9.18 1.67 -8.57
CA VAL A 79 -8.12 0.97 -9.32
C VAL A 79 -8.32 1.25 -10.80
N GLN A 80 -7.29 1.81 -11.44
CA GLN A 80 -7.29 1.98 -12.89
C GLN A 80 -7.23 0.59 -13.54
N LYS A 81 -8.09 0.36 -14.55
CA LYS A 81 -8.24 -0.95 -15.22
C LYS A 81 -6.87 -1.55 -15.53
N HIS A 82 -6.54 -2.64 -14.84
CA HIS A 82 -5.25 -3.33 -15.00
C HIS A 82 -5.24 -4.05 -16.36
N SER A 83 -4.70 -3.40 -17.39
CA SER A 83 -4.71 -3.89 -18.78
C SER A 83 -3.43 -4.65 -19.17
N GLY A 84 -2.55 -4.94 -18.20
CA GLY A 84 -1.27 -5.59 -18.47
C GLY A 84 -1.40 -7.07 -18.82
N ARG A 85 -0.50 -7.58 -19.68
CA ARG A 85 -0.43 -9.02 -20.00
C ARG A 85 -0.30 -9.85 -18.70
N PRO A 86 -1.07 -10.95 -18.51
CA PRO A 86 -1.28 -11.66 -17.23
C PRO A 86 -0.08 -12.20 -16.44
N ARG A 87 1.17 -11.92 -16.82
CA ARG A 87 2.39 -12.42 -16.14
C ARG A 87 3.55 -11.43 -16.10
N ARG A 88 3.44 -10.26 -16.73
CA ARG A 88 4.52 -9.26 -16.78
C ARG A 88 4.20 -7.98 -16.04
N ASN A 89 2.93 -7.59 -15.96
CA ASN A 89 2.56 -6.37 -15.25
C ASN A 89 2.18 -6.65 -13.79
N ARG A 90 3.10 -6.32 -12.89
CA ARG A 90 2.90 -6.39 -11.44
C ARG A 90 2.47 -5.06 -10.85
N VAL A 91 2.42 -4.01 -11.65
CA VAL A 91 2.12 -2.66 -11.19
C VAL A 91 0.62 -2.44 -11.31
N VAL A 92 -0.01 -2.09 -10.20
CA VAL A 92 -1.40 -1.64 -10.16
C VAL A 92 -1.39 -0.13 -9.98
N SER A 93 -2.12 0.56 -10.85
CA SER A 93 -2.32 2.00 -10.75
C SER A 93 -3.66 2.29 -10.11
N MET A 94 -3.68 3.25 -9.18
CA MET A 94 -4.81 3.61 -8.36
C MET A 94 -4.93 5.12 -8.31
N VAL A 95 -6.15 5.64 -8.31
CA VAL A 95 -6.42 7.07 -8.19
C VAL A 95 -7.11 7.32 -6.86
N ASN A 96 -6.55 8.23 -6.07
CA ASN A 96 -7.23 8.75 -4.89
C ASN A 96 -8.37 9.65 -5.35
N LEU A 97 -9.61 9.30 -5.02
CA LEU A 97 -10.80 9.99 -5.50
C LEU A 97 -11.05 11.34 -4.80
N LYS A 98 -10.43 11.58 -3.64
CA LYS A 98 -10.51 12.85 -2.92
C LYS A 98 -9.50 13.86 -3.45
N THR A 99 -8.28 13.41 -3.73
CA THR A 99 -7.15 14.28 -4.13
C THR A 99 -6.80 14.21 -5.60
N CYS A 100 -7.44 13.31 -6.37
CA CYS A 100 -7.14 13.00 -7.77
C CYS A 100 -5.68 12.53 -8.01
N ARG A 101 -4.98 12.11 -6.96
CA ARG A 101 -3.59 11.67 -7.04
C ARG A 101 -3.50 10.25 -7.63
N LEU A 102 -2.66 10.09 -8.64
CA LEU A 102 -2.32 8.79 -9.20
C LEU A 102 -1.16 8.15 -8.42
N LEU A 103 -1.35 6.91 -8.01
CA LEU A 103 -0.34 6.07 -7.38
C LEU A 103 -0.17 4.78 -8.18
N SER A 104 1.08 4.42 -8.47
CA SER A 104 1.42 3.15 -9.11
C SER A 104 2.25 2.32 -8.15
N LYS A 105 1.80 1.10 -7.85
CA LYS A 105 2.45 0.23 -6.87
C LYS A 105 2.71 -1.15 -7.44
N GLU A 106 3.93 -1.66 -7.26
CA GLU A 106 4.20 -3.07 -7.52
C GLU A 106 3.50 -3.93 -6.46
N ILE A 107 2.72 -4.90 -6.93
CA ILE A 107 2.02 -5.90 -6.13
C ILE A 107 2.71 -7.25 -6.37
N PRO A 108 3.63 -7.68 -5.49
CA PRO A 108 4.40 -8.92 -5.69
C PRO A 108 3.51 -10.16 -5.81
N MET A 109 2.32 -10.16 -5.21
CA MET A 109 1.38 -11.29 -5.27
C MET A 109 0.87 -11.56 -6.69
N LEU A 110 0.90 -10.58 -7.59
CA LEU A 110 0.56 -10.77 -9.01
C LEU A 110 1.56 -11.67 -9.77
N ARG A 111 2.64 -12.14 -9.12
CA ARG A 111 3.50 -13.22 -9.65
C ARG A 111 2.78 -14.56 -9.71
N ASN A 112 1.96 -14.84 -8.70
CA ASN A 112 1.33 -16.15 -8.50
C ASN A 112 -0.18 -16.08 -8.71
N TYR A 113 -0.79 -14.91 -8.49
CA TYR A 113 -2.21 -14.69 -8.63
C TYR A 113 -2.53 -13.80 -9.83
N ARG A 114 -3.68 -14.03 -10.45
CA ARG A 114 -4.24 -13.19 -11.53
C ARG A 114 -5.19 -12.17 -10.92
N TYR A 115 -5.13 -10.94 -11.41
CA TYR A 115 -6.11 -9.91 -11.08
C TYR A 115 -7.47 -10.24 -11.72
N ILE A 116 -8.54 -10.22 -10.93
CA ILE A 116 -9.92 -10.36 -11.43
C ILE A 116 -10.57 -8.98 -11.52
N ASN A 117 -10.66 -8.29 -10.38
CA ASN A 117 -11.32 -7.01 -10.27
C ASN A 117 -10.85 -6.26 -9.02
N ALA A 118 -11.33 -5.03 -8.84
CA ALA A 118 -11.20 -4.27 -7.62
C ALA A 118 -12.59 -3.97 -7.03
N THR A 119 -12.65 -3.80 -5.72
CA THR A 119 -13.84 -3.27 -5.04
C THR A 119 -13.90 -1.76 -5.20
N ASP A 120 -15.05 -1.16 -4.89
CA ASP A 120 -15.23 0.30 -4.89
C ASP A 120 -14.32 1.01 -3.87
N GLY A 121 -13.84 0.30 -2.86
CA GLY A 121 -12.83 0.79 -1.91
C GLY A 121 -11.39 0.62 -2.39
N GLY A 122 -11.14 0.01 -3.55
CA GLY A 122 -9.79 -0.21 -4.06
C GLY A 122 -9.07 -1.41 -3.45
N LEU A 123 -9.79 -2.36 -2.85
CA LEU A 123 -9.26 -3.68 -2.55
C LEU A 123 -9.16 -4.50 -3.84
N LEU A 124 -8.10 -5.30 -3.96
CA LEU A 124 -7.86 -6.13 -5.14
C LEU A 124 -8.40 -7.53 -4.91
N VAL A 125 -9.17 -8.05 -5.87
CA VAL A 125 -9.65 -9.43 -5.90
C VAL A 125 -8.75 -10.21 -6.86
N LEU A 126 -8.03 -11.18 -6.31
CA LEU A 126 -7.04 -11.98 -7.01
C LEU A 126 -7.44 -13.46 -7.02
N TRP A 127 -6.97 -14.19 -8.02
CA TRP A 127 -7.27 -15.62 -8.22
C TRP A 127 -6.02 -16.43 -8.51
N ASP A 128 -5.89 -17.58 -7.85
CA ASP A 128 -4.86 -18.56 -8.17
C ASP A 128 -5.20 -19.29 -9.49
N GLY A 129 -4.64 -18.77 -10.59
CA GLY A 129 -4.89 -19.28 -11.94
C GLY A 129 -3.94 -20.41 -12.37
N GLY A 130 -3.39 -21.17 -11.41
CA GLY A 130 -2.43 -22.24 -11.63
C GLY A 130 -2.93 -23.66 -11.29
N MET A 131 -4.07 -23.81 -10.61
CA MET A 131 -4.56 -25.13 -10.19
C MET A 131 -5.37 -25.85 -11.29
N PRO A 132 -5.33 -27.19 -11.34
CA PRO A 132 -6.17 -27.96 -12.26
C PRO A 132 -7.67 -27.73 -12.01
N PRO A 133 -8.54 -27.88 -13.03
CA PRO A 133 -9.96 -27.55 -12.94
C PRO A 133 -10.75 -28.41 -11.92
N TRP A 134 -10.20 -29.54 -11.48
CA TRP A 134 -10.78 -30.42 -10.45
C TRP A 134 -10.35 -30.06 -9.02
N GLN A 135 -9.48 -29.07 -8.83
CA GLN A 135 -9.09 -28.59 -7.50
C GLN A 135 -9.78 -27.28 -7.16
N PRO A 136 -10.17 -27.07 -5.89
CA PRO A 136 -10.72 -25.81 -5.44
C PRO A 136 -9.71 -24.69 -5.67
N CYS A 137 -10.15 -23.60 -6.29
CA CYS A 137 -9.28 -22.46 -6.54
C CYS A 137 -9.24 -21.55 -5.33
N ARG A 138 -8.13 -20.83 -5.19
CA ARG A 138 -7.95 -19.85 -4.12
C ARG A 138 -8.21 -18.45 -4.65
N ALA A 139 -9.24 -17.81 -4.13
CA ALA A 139 -9.45 -16.38 -4.26
C ALA A 139 -8.81 -15.65 -3.08
N LEU A 140 -8.30 -14.45 -3.31
CA LEU A 140 -7.70 -13.60 -2.30
C LEU A 140 -8.23 -12.18 -2.45
N VAL A 141 -8.67 -11.59 -1.33
CA VAL A 141 -8.88 -10.15 -1.23
C VAL A 141 -7.64 -9.54 -0.61
N LEU A 142 -7.03 -8.61 -1.34
CA LEU A 142 -5.76 -7.98 -1.02
C LEU A 142 -5.97 -6.48 -0.82
N ASN A 143 -5.51 -5.96 0.32
CA ASN A 143 -5.31 -4.53 0.49
C ASN A 143 -3.94 -4.16 -0.12
N PRO A 144 -3.88 -3.32 -1.17
CA PRO A 144 -2.62 -2.99 -1.83
C PRO A 144 -1.66 -2.21 -0.92
N PHE A 145 -2.13 -1.59 0.16
CA PHE A 145 -1.33 -0.83 1.11
C PHE A 145 -0.79 -1.69 2.24
N THR A 146 -1.65 -2.51 2.83
CA THR A 146 -1.35 -3.22 4.08
C THR A 146 -1.07 -4.72 3.90
N GLY A 147 -1.54 -5.31 2.81
CA GLY A 147 -1.31 -6.72 2.48
C GLY A 147 -2.59 -7.57 2.45
N PRO A 148 -2.45 -8.90 2.47
CA PRO A 148 -3.58 -9.83 2.34
C PRO A 148 -4.61 -9.64 3.47
N MET A 149 -5.90 -9.61 3.11
CA MET A 149 -7.00 -9.43 4.06
C MET A 149 -7.72 -10.75 4.31
N ALA A 150 -8.07 -11.47 3.24
CA ALA A 150 -8.82 -12.72 3.34
C ALA A 150 -8.52 -13.63 2.16
N CYS A 151 -8.47 -14.94 2.43
CA CYS A 151 -8.33 -15.98 1.41
C CYS A 151 -9.54 -16.91 1.48
N PHE A 152 -10.09 -17.24 0.32
CA PHE A 152 -11.27 -18.08 0.19
C PHE A 152 -10.96 -19.21 -0.77
N THR A 153 -11.49 -20.38 -0.46
CA THR A 153 -11.46 -21.52 -1.36
C THR A 153 -12.78 -21.56 -2.10
N VAL A 154 -12.75 -21.40 -3.42
CA VAL A 154 -13.94 -21.33 -4.27
C VAL A 154 -13.98 -22.60 -5.14
N PRO A 155 -15.07 -23.38 -5.09
CA PRO A 155 -15.24 -24.50 -6.02
C PRO A 155 -15.36 -23.94 -7.44
N ILE A 156 -14.67 -24.56 -8.41
CA ILE A 156 -14.94 -24.27 -9.81
C ILE A 156 -16.25 -24.96 -10.15
N PHE A 157 -17.34 -24.21 -10.25
CA PHE A 157 -18.53 -24.69 -10.94
C PHE A 157 -18.19 -24.71 -12.43
N ALA A 158 -17.77 -25.87 -12.93
CA ALA A 158 -17.73 -26.15 -14.36
C ALA A 158 -19.17 -26.31 -14.88
N GLU A 159 -20.02 -25.30 -14.67
CA GLU A 159 -21.25 -25.20 -15.45
C GLU A 159 -20.80 -24.78 -16.85
N GLY A 160 -20.68 -25.78 -17.71
CA GLY A 160 -20.46 -25.58 -19.12
C GLY A 160 -21.45 -24.53 -19.60
N ILE A 161 -20.95 -23.49 -20.23
CA ILE A 161 -21.74 -22.57 -21.04
C ILE A 161 -22.37 -23.46 -22.13
N ARG A 162 -23.54 -24.05 -21.83
CA ARG A 162 -24.39 -24.62 -22.86
C ARG A 162 -24.87 -23.41 -23.63
N ALA A 163 -24.37 -23.26 -24.85
CA ALA A 163 -25.05 -22.45 -25.83
C ALA A 163 -26.51 -22.91 -25.84
N VAL A 164 -27.42 -22.00 -25.51
CA VAL A 164 -28.84 -22.22 -25.70
C VAL A 164 -29.05 -22.31 -27.21
N PRO A 165 -29.70 -23.38 -27.72
CA PRO A 165 -29.88 -23.60 -29.16
C PRO A 165 -30.73 -22.51 -29.83
#